data_AF-A0A2Z4G6M0-F1
#
_entry.id   AF-A0A2Z4G6M0-F1
#
_cell.length_a   1.000
_cell.length_b   1.000
_cell.length_c   1.000
_cell.angle_alpha   90.00
_cell.angle_beta   90.00
_cell.angle_gamma   90.00
#
_symmetry.space_group_name_H-M   'P 1'
#
loop_
_entity.id
_entity.type
_entity.pdbx_description
1 polymer ?
#
loop_
_entity_poly.entity_id
_entity_poly.type
_entity_poly.pdbx_seq_one_letter_code
_entity_poly.pdbx_strand_id
1 'polypeptide(L)'
;MMIRLAIAASATYTKSVGSKLKMNEKHKKQIRNNSILILIGILIIIIFGSEKSWLRYFNVLAILIILRGLIWFVSNSEELLFYIFPTKTIREKKAKFKDKIWSHISMILFFSGLVFLIFQMNNIENIIEELHFWKSFGFLGFSFSLIGLFFLYKFQPSVFSESGRRYSVVFGFILGLISLTISTASFLNKNNAEQEIQQSEYTINRKSTGGKKNKLHWIFIKIRESERRFEIKPNLWNKIKVGDRVLLKLQKGHFEYDFVNEIKPTANN
;
A
#
# COMPACT_ATOMS: atom_id res chain seq x y z
N MET A 1 33.45 -43.19 11.78
CA MET A 1 32.04 -43.67 11.87
C MET A 1 31.06 -42.53 12.17
N MET A 2 31.28 -41.69 13.20
CA MET A 2 30.40 -40.55 13.53
C MET A 2 30.22 -39.49 12.42
N ILE A 3 31.26 -39.21 11.63
CA ILE A 3 31.17 -38.25 10.51
C ILE A 3 30.25 -38.75 9.39
N ARG A 4 30.22 -40.06 9.13
CA ARG A 4 29.30 -40.66 8.15
C ARG A 4 27.85 -40.67 8.65
N LEU A 5 27.64 -40.79 9.96
CA LEU A 5 26.33 -40.65 10.61
C LEU A 5 25.80 -39.21 10.58
N ALA A 6 26.66 -38.21 10.79
CA ALA A 6 26.28 -36.80 10.69
C ALA A 6 25.99 -36.38 9.23
N ILE A 7 26.73 -36.91 8.26
CA ILE A 7 26.47 -36.67 6.83
C ILE A 7 25.20 -37.41 6.38
N ALA A 8 24.95 -38.63 6.87
CA ALA A 8 23.71 -39.34 6.63
C ALA A 8 22.50 -38.63 7.27
N ALA A 9 22.60 -38.15 8.51
CA ALA A 9 21.55 -37.36 9.17
C ALA A 9 21.28 -36.04 8.43
N SER A 10 22.32 -35.33 7.98
CA SER A 10 22.19 -34.12 7.16
C SER A 10 21.56 -34.40 5.79
N ALA A 11 21.93 -35.51 5.14
CA ALA A 11 21.35 -35.96 3.88
C ALA A 11 19.89 -36.43 4.01
N THR A 12 19.53 -37.03 5.15
CA THR A 12 18.16 -37.47 5.44
C THR A 12 17.27 -36.28 5.82
N TYR A 13 17.82 -35.29 6.53
CA TYR A 13 17.13 -34.04 6.85
C TYR A 13 16.86 -33.21 5.58
N THR A 14 17.85 -33.11 4.68
CA THR A 14 17.70 -32.42 3.39
C THR A 14 16.81 -33.16 2.39
N LYS A 15 16.72 -34.51 2.43
CA LYS A 15 15.77 -35.27 1.62
C LYS A 15 14.31 -35.12 2.08
N SER A 16 14.06 -34.89 3.37
CA SER A 16 12.67 -34.79 3.88
C SER A 16 11.99 -33.43 3.66
N VAL A 17 12.76 -32.35 3.49
CA VAL A 17 12.19 -30.99 3.30
C VAL A 17 11.66 -30.79 1.87
N GLY A 18 12.13 -31.59 0.91
CA GLY A 18 11.79 -31.47 -0.52
C GLY A 18 10.51 -32.19 -0.96
N SER A 19 9.88 -33.03 -0.13
CA SER A 19 8.71 -33.81 -0.52
C SER A 19 7.49 -33.50 0.34
N LYS A 20 6.55 -32.72 -0.22
CA LYS A 20 5.15 -32.54 0.23
C LYS A 20 4.97 -32.09 1.69
N LEU A 21 5.28 -30.84 2.00
CA LEU A 21 4.63 -30.17 3.13
C LEU A 21 3.34 -29.49 2.65
N LYS A 22 2.26 -30.29 2.59
CA LYS A 22 0.91 -29.72 2.54
C LYS A 22 0.71 -28.91 3.81
N MET A 23 0.19 -27.69 3.67
CA MET A 23 -0.16 -26.85 4.82
C MET A 23 -1.04 -27.63 5.79
N ASN A 24 -0.59 -27.74 7.05
CA ASN A 24 -1.30 -28.49 8.08
C ASN A 24 -2.72 -27.91 8.25
N GLU A 25 -3.71 -28.75 8.52
CA GLU A 25 -5.09 -28.35 8.78
C GLU A 25 -5.20 -27.31 9.91
N LYS A 26 -4.32 -27.40 10.92
CA LYS A 26 -4.22 -26.38 11.98
C LYS A 26 -3.86 -24.99 11.42
N HIS A 27 -2.93 -24.93 10.48
CA HIS A 27 -2.50 -23.69 9.83
C HIS A 27 -3.56 -23.13 8.89
N LYS A 28 -4.19 -23.98 8.08
CA LYS A 28 -5.36 -23.60 7.28
C LYS A 28 -6.46 -22.99 8.13
N LYS A 29 -6.75 -23.61 9.27
CA LYS A 29 -7.73 -23.10 10.24
C LYS A 29 -7.31 -21.75 10.82
N GLN A 30 -6.03 -21.54 11.13
CA GLN A 30 -5.54 -20.25 11.63
C GLN A 30 -5.62 -19.15 10.57
N ILE A 31 -5.21 -19.42 9.33
CA ILE A 31 -5.36 -18.46 8.21
C ILE A 31 -6.82 -18.10 8.05
N ARG A 32 -7.70 -19.11 7.94
CA ARG A 32 -9.15 -18.90 7.79
C ARG A 32 -9.72 -18.06 8.94
N ASN A 33 -9.38 -18.41 10.18
CA ASN A 33 -9.90 -17.71 11.36
C ASN A 33 -9.45 -16.24 11.38
N ASN A 34 -8.17 -15.96 11.12
CA ASN A 34 -7.67 -14.59 11.10
C ASN A 34 -8.23 -13.79 9.91
N SER A 35 -8.41 -14.41 8.74
CA SER A 35 -9.12 -13.78 7.62
C SER A 35 -10.58 -13.47 7.96
N ILE A 36 -11.29 -14.40 8.61
CA ILE A 36 -12.66 -14.17 9.08
C ILE A 36 -12.72 -13.03 10.10
N LEU A 37 -11.77 -12.94 11.04
CA LEU A 37 -11.70 -11.84 11.99
C LEU A 37 -11.53 -10.48 11.29
N ILE A 38 -10.65 -10.40 10.28
CA ILE A 38 -10.48 -9.19 9.47
C ILE A 38 -11.78 -8.85 8.74
N LEU A 39 -12.44 -9.84 8.12
CA LEU A 39 -13.72 -9.64 7.42
C LEU A 39 -14.82 -9.15 8.37
N ILE A 40 -14.94 -9.74 9.57
CA ILE A 40 -15.90 -9.31 10.60
C ILE A 40 -15.61 -7.86 11.00
N GLY A 41 -14.35 -7.51 11.24
CA GLY A 41 -13.97 -6.14 11.57
C GLY A 41 -14.33 -5.14 10.45
N ILE A 42 -14.05 -5.49 9.19
CA ILE A 42 -14.44 -4.66 8.04
C ILE A 42 -15.95 -4.50 7.97
N LEU A 43 -16.71 -5.58 8.18
CA LEU A 43 -18.18 -5.56 8.15
C LEU A 43 -18.76 -4.68 9.26
N ILE A 44 -18.19 -4.71 10.47
CA ILE A 44 -18.58 -3.79 11.56
C ILE A 44 -18.32 -2.33 11.15
N ILE A 45 -17.17 -2.02 10.55
CA ILE A 45 -16.86 -0.66 10.07
C ILE A 45 -17.82 -0.23 8.96
N ILE A 46 -18.24 -1.13 8.07
CA ILE A 46 -19.22 -0.80 7.03
C ILE A 46 -20.58 -0.46 7.65
N ILE A 47 -21.03 -1.24 8.63
CA ILE A 47 -22.35 -1.06 9.25
C ILE A 47 -22.39 0.18 10.15
N PHE A 48 -21.36 0.40 10.97
CA PHE A 48 -21.34 1.46 11.99
C PHE A 48 -20.42 2.63 11.66
N GLY A 49 -19.78 2.65 10.48
CA GLY A 49 -18.77 3.64 10.11
C GLY A 49 -19.28 5.07 9.99
N SER A 50 -20.56 5.24 9.64
CA SER A 50 -21.22 6.55 9.53
C SER A 50 -21.86 7.01 10.85
N GLU A 51 -21.84 6.17 11.90
CA GLU A 51 -22.59 6.46 13.11
C GLU A 51 -21.95 7.52 14.01
N LYS A 52 -22.79 8.45 14.49
CA LYS A 52 -22.36 9.57 15.35
C LYS A 52 -22.60 9.32 16.84
N SER A 53 -23.37 8.29 17.19
CA SER A 53 -23.72 7.92 18.56
C SER A 53 -22.58 7.17 19.26
N TRP A 54 -22.83 6.71 20.50
CA TRP A 54 -21.90 5.84 21.24
C TRP A 54 -21.54 4.56 20.47
N LEU A 55 -22.36 4.13 19.52
CA LEU A 55 -22.08 2.97 18.67
C LEU A 55 -20.79 3.13 17.84
N ARG A 56 -20.30 4.36 17.63
CA ARG A 56 -18.99 4.60 16.98
C ARG A 56 -17.82 3.90 17.69
N TYR A 57 -17.93 3.59 18.99
CA TYR A 57 -16.89 2.86 19.71
C TYR A 57 -16.74 1.41 19.22
N PHE A 58 -17.76 0.83 18.58
CA PHE A 58 -17.61 -0.46 17.89
C PHE A 58 -16.64 -0.37 16.71
N ASN A 59 -16.50 0.79 16.06
CA ASN A 59 -15.47 0.98 15.03
C ASN A 59 -14.05 0.87 15.62
N VAL A 60 -13.84 1.35 16.84
CA VAL A 60 -12.54 1.20 17.53
C VAL A 60 -12.25 -0.27 17.81
N LEU A 61 -13.24 -1.01 18.33
CA LEU A 61 -13.11 -2.45 18.55
C LEU A 61 -12.85 -3.20 17.23
N ALA A 62 -13.55 -2.84 16.15
CA ALA A 62 -13.35 -3.41 14.83
C ALA A 62 -11.94 -3.15 14.29
N ILE A 63 -11.41 -1.94 14.45
CA ILE A 63 -10.02 -1.61 14.10
C ILE A 63 -9.05 -2.50 14.89
N LEU A 64 -9.27 -2.69 16.19
CA LEU A 64 -8.42 -3.56 17.02
C LEU A 64 -8.48 -5.03 16.55
N ILE A 65 -9.66 -5.53 16.16
CA ILE A 65 -9.83 -6.88 15.61
C ILE A 65 -9.06 -7.03 14.29
N ILE A 66 -9.20 -6.06 13.38
CA ILE A 66 -8.48 -6.05 12.09
C ILE A 66 -6.97 -6.02 12.35
N LEU A 67 -6.49 -5.11 13.21
CA LEU A 67 -5.07 -4.97 13.54
C LEU A 67 -4.51 -6.26 14.13
N ARG A 68 -5.24 -6.92 15.04
CA ARG A 68 -4.83 -8.22 15.60
C ARG A 68 -4.66 -9.27 14.51
N GLY A 69 -5.61 -9.35 13.57
CA GLY A 69 -5.51 -10.26 12.43
C GLY A 69 -4.31 -9.95 11.53
N LEU A 70 -4.10 -8.67 11.20
CA LEU A 70 -2.97 -8.22 10.39
C LEU A 70 -1.62 -8.50 11.06
N ILE A 71 -1.50 -8.24 12.37
CA ILE A 71 -0.29 -8.57 13.14
C ILE A 71 0.02 -10.05 13.03
N TRP A 72 -1.00 -10.93 13.16
CA TRP A 72 -0.79 -12.36 12.99
C TRP A 72 -0.25 -12.71 11.60
N PHE A 73 -0.81 -12.14 10.53
CA PHE A 73 -0.30 -12.36 9.16
C PHE A 73 1.14 -11.88 8.99
N VAL A 74 1.49 -10.72 9.53
CA VAL A 74 2.86 -10.19 9.47
C VAL A 74 3.82 -11.07 10.26
N SER A 75 3.46 -11.44 11.50
CA SER A 75 4.28 -12.29 12.36
C SER A 75 4.50 -13.70 11.79
N ASN A 76 3.57 -14.22 10.98
CA ASN A 76 3.66 -15.54 10.36
C ASN A 76 3.99 -15.47 8.86
N SER A 77 4.37 -14.30 8.35
CA SER A 77 4.60 -14.07 6.92
C SER A 77 5.71 -14.95 6.33
N GLU A 78 6.77 -15.23 7.09
CA GLU A 78 7.85 -16.14 6.63
C GLU A 78 7.34 -17.57 6.39
N GLU A 79 6.44 -18.05 7.25
CA GLU A 79 5.83 -19.37 7.12
C GLU A 79 4.79 -19.40 5.98
N LEU A 80 3.99 -18.36 5.83
CA LEU A 80 3.06 -18.21 4.70
C LEU A 80 3.82 -18.21 3.37
N LEU A 81 4.92 -17.47 3.30
CA LEU A 81 5.80 -17.47 2.14
C LEU A 81 6.44 -18.82 1.88
N PHE A 82 6.67 -19.65 2.91
CA PHE A 82 7.14 -21.02 2.73
C PHE A 82 6.15 -21.91 2.00
N TYR A 83 4.85 -21.76 2.24
CA TYR A 83 3.85 -22.53 1.51
C TYR A 83 3.70 -22.10 0.05
N ILE A 84 3.94 -20.82 -0.26
CA ILE A 84 3.82 -20.27 -1.63
C ILE A 84 5.13 -20.47 -2.41
N PHE A 85 6.27 -20.20 -1.76
CA PHE A 85 7.63 -20.27 -2.30
C PHE A 85 8.52 -21.07 -1.35
N PRO A 86 8.55 -22.40 -1.45
CA PRO A 86 9.25 -23.26 -0.50
C PRO A 86 10.76 -23.01 -0.52
N THR A 87 11.33 -22.75 0.65
CA THR A 87 12.79 -22.62 0.82
C THR A 87 13.41 -23.99 0.99
N LYS A 88 14.69 -24.09 0.60
CA LYS A 88 15.51 -25.30 0.81
C LYS A 88 16.45 -25.14 2.01
N THR A 89 16.77 -23.90 2.37
CA THR A 89 17.72 -23.55 3.42
C THR A 89 17.27 -22.32 4.21
N ILE A 90 17.62 -22.27 5.50
CA ILE A 90 17.34 -21.11 6.37
C ILE A 90 18.43 -20.05 6.18
N ARG A 91 19.69 -20.45 5.99
CA ARG A 91 20.80 -19.55 5.64
C ARG A 91 21.74 -20.24 4.66
N GLU A 92 22.16 -19.52 3.62
CA GLU A 92 23.21 -19.97 2.71
C GLU A 92 24.57 -19.42 3.14
N LYS A 93 25.61 -20.28 3.22
CA LYS A 93 26.99 -19.85 3.51
C LYS A 93 27.57 -18.93 2.42
N LYS A 94 27.17 -19.12 1.16
CA LYS A 94 27.59 -18.29 0.02
C LYS A 94 26.51 -18.30 -1.06
N ALA A 95 25.75 -17.21 -1.17
CA ALA A 95 24.74 -17.05 -2.21
C ALA A 95 25.39 -16.99 -3.62
N LYS A 96 24.73 -17.58 -4.61
CA LYS A 96 25.16 -17.50 -6.01
C LYS A 96 25.08 -16.04 -6.49
N PHE A 97 25.99 -15.64 -7.38
CA PHE A 97 26.04 -14.28 -7.90
C PHE A 97 24.71 -13.83 -8.51
N LYS A 98 24.08 -14.67 -9.35
CA LYS A 98 22.77 -14.39 -9.95
C LYS A 98 21.66 -14.15 -8.92
N ASP A 99 21.67 -14.87 -7.81
CA ASP A 99 20.65 -14.71 -6.76
C ASP A 99 20.87 -13.40 -5.98
N LYS A 100 22.13 -12.97 -5.81
CA LYS A 100 22.47 -11.65 -5.24
C LYS A 100 21.97 -10.51 -6.12
N ILE A 101 22.07 -10.64 -7.45
CA ILE A 101 21.57 -9.63 -8.40
C ILE A 101 20.07 -9.40 -8.19
N TRP A 102 19.27 -10.47 -8.12
CA TRP A 102 17.83 -10.35 -7.91
C TRP A 102 17.46 -9.73 -6.56
N SER A 103 18.24 -10.05 -5.51
CA SER A 103 18.08 -9.38 -4.21
C SER A 103 18.37 -7.88 -4.29
N HIS A 104 19.39 -7.46 -5.05
CA HIS A 104 19.70 -6.04 -5.24
C HIS A 104 18.64 -5.35 -6.10
N ILE A 105 18.20 -5.98 -7.19
CA ILE A 105 17.12 -5.47 -8.04
C ILE A 105 15.86 -5.22 -7.20
N SER A 106 15.47 -6.18 -6.37
CA SER A 106 14.30 -6.04 -5.50
C SER A 106 14.46 -4.88 -4.51
N MET A 107 15.63 -4.72 -3.91
CA MET A 107 15.93 -3.60 -3.02
C MET A 107 15.84 -2.25 -3.73
N ILE A 108 16.46 -2.14 -4.92
CA ILE A 108 16.42 -0.92 -5.74
C ILE A 108 14.98 -0.60 -6.13
N LEU A 109 14.22 -1.60 -6.57
CA LEU A 109 12.81 -1.48 -6.95
C LEU A 109 11.94 -0.99 -5.78
N PHE A 110 12.17 -1.49 -4.57
CA PHE A 110 11.48 -1.04 -3.37
C PHE A 110 11.79 0.43 -3.06
N PHE A 111 13.08 0.78 -2.96
CA PHE A 111 13.46 2.14 -2.59
C PHE A 111 13.12 3.17 -3.67
N SER A 112 13.29 2.84 -4.96
CA SER A 112 12.92 3.74 -6.05
C SER A 112 11.41 3.97 -6.09
N GLY A 113 10.62 2.90 -5.97
CA GLY A 113 9.16 3.00 -5.88
C GLY A 113 8.72 3.86 -4.69
N LEU A 114 9.33 3.68 -3.52
CA LEU A 114 9.03 4.49 -2.34
C LEU A 114 9.38 5.96 -2.55
N VAL A 115 10.57 6.26 -3.08
CA VAL A 115 11.02 7.63 -3.34
C VAL A 115 10.08 8.33 -4.33
N PHE A 116 9.73 7.69 -5.45
CA PHE A 116 8.81 8.28 -6.41
C PHE A 116 7.42 8.50 -5.83
N LEU A 117 6.94 7.57 -5.00
CA LEU A 117 5.66 7.74 -4.32
C LEU A 117 5.65 8.97 -3.39
N ILE A 118 6.72 9.17 -2.61
CA ILE A 118 6.86 10.36 -1.75
C ILE A 118 6.80 11.64 -2.58
N PHE A 119 7.51 11.71 -3.70
CA PHE A 119 7.49 12.90 -4.57
C PHE A 119 6.13 13.14 -5.23
N GLN A 120 5.34 12.08 -5.46
CA GLN A 120 4.02 12.18 -6.08
C GLN A 120 2.88 12.34 -5.08
N MET A 121 3.13 12.22 -3.76
CA MET A 121 2.09 12.24 -2.74
C MET A 121 1.20 13.48 -2.81
N ASN A 122 1.80 14.67 -2.96
CA ASN A 122 1.05 15.92 -3.08
C ASN A 122 0.17 15.97 -4.35
N ASN A 123 0.60 15.34 -5.45
CA ASN A 123 -0.24 15.24 -6.65
C ASN A 123 -1.41 14.28 -6.41
N ILE A 124 -1.17 13.17 -5.72
CA ILE A 124 -2.20 12.17 -5.39
C ILE A 124 -3.25 12.75 -4.45
N GLU A 125 -2.85 13.48 -3.40
CA GLU A 125 -3.78 14.11 -2.45
C GLU A 125 -4.67 15.18 -3.12
N ASN A 126 -4.25 15.73 -4.25
CA ASN A 126 -5.05 16.69 -5.01
C ASN A 126 -6.05 16.03 -5.99
N ILE A 127 -6.06 14.70 -6.12
CA ILE A 127 -7.02 13.96 -6.94
C ILE A 127 -8.38 13.90 -6.23
N ILE A 128 -9.46 14.25 -6.94
CA ILE A 128 -10.82 14.28 -6.38
C ILE A 128 -11.29 12.88 -5.95
N GLU A 129 -10.91 11.85 -6.68
CA GLU A 129 -11.22 10.45 -6.39
C GLU A 129 -10.00 9.66 -5.88
N GLU A 130 -9.18 10.30 -5.02
CA GLU A 130 -7.93 9.75 -4.46
C GLU A 130 -8.05 8.26 -4.05
N LEU A 131 -9.08 7.90 -3.27
CA LEU A 131 -9.25 6.53 -2.78
C LEU A 131 -9.44 5.52 -3.92
N HIS A 132 -10.21 5.88 -4.96
CA HIS A 132 -10.41 5.03 -6.12
C HIS A 132 -9.13 4.91 -6.94
N PHE A 133 -8.40 6.02 -7.09
CA PHE A 133 -7.09 6.05 -7.74
C PHE A 133 -6.08 5.09 -7.07
N TRP A 134 -5.94 5.15 -5.74
CA TRP A 134 -5.09 4.24 -4.96
C TRP A 134 -5.47 2.77 -5.16
N LYS A 135 -6.78 2.46 -5.13
CA LYS A 135 -7.27 1.09 -5.29
C LYS A 135 -6.96 0.55 -6.68
N SER A 136 -7.27 1.32 -7.72
CA SER A 136 -7.11 0.91 -9.12
C SER A 136 -5.64 0.65 -9.47
N PHE A 137 -4.77 1.64 -9.24
CA PHE A 137 -3.35 1.53 -9.60
C PHE A 137 -2.55 0.69 -8.60
N GLY A 138 -2.97 0.65 -7.33
CA GLY A 138 -2.38 -0.26 -6.35
C GLY A 138 -2.67 -1.72 -6.68
N PHE A 139 -3.90 -2.05 -7.09
CA PHE A 139 -4.25 -3.39 -7.54
C PHE A 139 -3.51 -3.79 -8.83
N LEU A 140 -3.36 -2.84 -9.76
CA LEU A 140 -2.59 -3.05 -10.99
C LEU A 140 -1.11 -3.35 -10.69
N GLY A 141 -0.46 -2.54 -9.85
CA GLY A 141 0.93 -2.75 -9.44
C GLY A 141 1.12 -4.05 -8.66
N PHE A 142 0.16 -4.41 -7.80
CA PHE A 142 0.14 -5.71 -7.12
C PHE A 142 0.07 -6.87 -8.12
N SER A 143 -0.81 -6.78 -9.12
CA SER A 143 -0.96 -7.81 -10.16
C SER A 143 0.34 -7.99 -10.96
N PHE A 144 0.98 -6.89 -11.38
CA PHE A 144 2.29 -6.94 -12.04
C PHE A 144 3.37 -7.57 -11.16
N SER A 145 3.35 -7.31 -9.85
CA SER A 145 4.30 -7.92 -8.93
C SER A 145 4.14 -9.44 -8.83
N LEU A 146 2.92 -9.95 -8.78
CA LEU A 146 2.65 -11.39 -8.75
C LEU A 146 3.11 -12.06 -10.04
N ILE A 147 2.83 -11.45 -11.20
CA ILE A 147 3.29 -11.95 -12.50
C ILE A 147 4.82 -11.97 -12.55
N GLY A 148 5.48 -10.90 -12.13
CA GLY A 148 6.94 -10.81 -12.09
C GLY A 148 7.58 -11.85 -11.17
N LEU A 149 7.01 -12.05 -9.96
CA LEU A 149 7.46 -13.07 -9.03
C LEU A 149 7.23 -14.49 -9.56
N PHE A 150 6.12 -14.74 -10.24
CA PHE A 150 5.85 -16.03 -10.88
C PHE A 150 6.88 -16.35 -11.97
N PHE A 151 7.19 -15.38 -12.84
CA PHE A 151 8.24 -15.54 -13.84
C PHE A 151 9.61 -15.77 -13.19
N LEU A 152 9.96 -14.98 -12.16
CA LEU A 152 11.22 -15.14 -11.45
C LEU A 152 11.34 -16.52 -10.79
N TYR A 153 10.26 -17.02 -10.19
CA TYR A 153 10.21 -18.36 -9.61
C TYR A 153 10.41 -19.46 -10.66
N LYS A 154 9.81 -19.29 -11.85
CA LYS A 154 9.95 -20.25 -12.96
C LYS A 154 11.38 -20.28 -13.54
N PHE A 155 12.01 -19.13 -13.71
CA PHE A 155 13.33 -19.04 -14.37
C PHE A 155 14.52 -19.17 -13.41
N GLN A 156 14.40 -18.66 -12.18
CA GLN A 156 15.48 -18.66 -11.19
C GLN A 156 14.94 -19.07 -9.81
N PRO A 157 14.51 -20.33 -9.64
CA PRO A 157 13.95 -20.80 -8.36
C PRO A 157 14.96 -20.74 -7.20
N SER A 158 16.26 -20.71 -7.47
CA SER A 158 17.30 -20.53 -6.43
C SER A 158 17.23 -19.18 -5.72
N VAL A 159 16.57 -18.16 -6.28
CA VAL A 159 16.36 -16.90 -5.54
C VAL A 159 15.53 -17.15 -4.28
N PHE A 160 14.61 -18.12 -4.33
CA PHE A 160 13.67 -18.43 -3.25
C PHE A 160 14.16 -19.54 -2.32
N SER A 161 15.37 -20.09 -2.53
CA SER A 161 15.87 -21.21 -1.72
C SER A 161 16.25 -20.84 -0.30
N GLU A 162 16.60 -19.57 -0.05
CA GLU A 162 17.03 -19.05 1.26
C GLU A 162 15.99 -18.08 1.80
N SER A 163 15.66 -18.19 3.10
CA SER A 163 14.46 -17.54 3.64
C SER A 163 14.54 -16.01 3.72
N GLY A 164 15.71 -15.45 4.09
CA GLY A 164 15.91 -14.00 4.16
C GLY A 164 15.86 -13.32 2.79
N ARG A 165 16.57 -13.88 1.82
CA ARG A 165 16.55 -13.41 0.42
C ARG A 165 15.16 -13.52 -0.19
N ARG A 166 14.48 -14.66 0.00
CA ARG A 166 13.10 -14.84 -0.46
C ARG A 166 12.19 -13.74 0.08
N TYR A 167 12.25 -13.47 1.38
CA TYR A 167 11.44 -12.45 2.02
C TYR A 167 11.70 -11.07 1.39
N SER A 168 12.97 -10.67 1.30
CA SER A 168 13.38 -9.40 0.70
C SER A 168 12.90 -9.29 -0.75
N VAL A 169 13.10 -10.33 -1.56
CA VAL A 169 12.69 -10.34 -2.97
C VAL A 169 11.18 -10.23 -3.13
N VAL A 170 10.40 -11.03 -2.41
CA VAL A 170 8.93 -11.02 -2.53
C VAL A 170 8.36 -9.67 -2.10
N PHE A 171 8.75 -9.17 -0.92
CA PHE A 171 8.22 -7.90 -0.43
C PHE A 171 8.72 -6.70 -1.23
N GLY A 172 9.98 -6.70 -1.65
CA GLY A 172 10.51 -5.60 -2.45
C GLY A 172 9.88 -5.52 -3.84
N PHE A 173 9.54 -6.66 -4.46
CA PHE A 173 8.75 -6.66 -5.70
C PHE A 173 7.32 -6.18 -5.48
N ILE A 174 6.62 -6.70 -4.47
CA ILE A 174 5.22 -6.32 -4.18
C ILE A 174 5.12 -4.82 -3.86
N LEU A 175 5.84 -4.37 -2.82
CA LEU A 175 5.75 -2.99 -2.35
C LEU A 175 6.38 -2.01 -3.36
N GLY A 176 7.47 -2.41 -4.00
CA GLY A 176 8.15 -1.60 -5.01
C GLY A 176 7.27 -1.35 -6.24
N LEU A 177 6.66 -2.40 -6.82
CA LEU A 177 5.82 -2.23 -8.01
C LEU A 177 4.49 -1.56 -7.71
N ILE A 178 3.85 -1.84 -6.57
CA ILE A 178 2.67 -1.07 -6.13
C ILE A 178 3.01 0.42 -6.07
N SER A 179 4.08 0.78 -5.35
CA SER A 179 4.46 2.18 -5.16
C SER A 179 4.83 2.85 -6.48
N LEU A 180 5.61 2.15 -7.32
CA LEU A 180 6.06 2.65 -8.61
C LEU A 180 4.91 2.83 -9.61
N THR A 181 3.95 1.90 -9.66
CA THR A 181 2.77 2.01 -10.52
C THR A 181 1.90 3.19 -10.11
N ILE A 182 1.63 3.35 -8.80
CA ILE A 182 0.84 4.48 -8.29
C ILE A 182 1.54 5.81 -8.58
N SER A 183 2.84 5.91 -8.31
CA SER A 183 3.59 7.14 -8.56
C SER A 183 3.64 7.49 -10.06
N THR A 184 3.88 6.49 -10.91
CA THR A 184 3.92 6.69 -12.37
C THR A 184 2.55 7.09 -12.89
N ALA A 185 1.48 6.43 -12.43
CA ALA A 185 0.13 6.78 -12.80
C ALA A 185 -0.20 8.22 -12.38
N SER A 186 0.21 8.67 -11.19
CA SER A 186 -0.03 10.02 -10.70
C SER A 186 0.68 11.06 -11.57
N PHE A 187 1.94 10.79 -11.88
CA PHE A 187 2.75 11.65 -12.75
C PHE A 187 2.13 11.79 -14.13
N LEU A 188 1.75 10.68 -14.76
CA LEU A 188 1.14 10.68 -16.09
C LEU A 188 -0.26 11.30 -16.07
N ASN A 189 -1.06 11.04 -15.03
CA ASN A 189 -2.39 11.63 -14.87
C ASN A 189 -2.32 13.15 -14.93
N LYS A 190 -1.34 13.74 -14.25
CA LYS A 190 -1.14 15.18 -14.20
C LYS A 190 -0.47 15.75 -15.45
N ASN A 191 0.61 15.14 -15.91
CA ASN A 191 1.43 15.70 -16.99
C ASN A 191 0.79 15.58 -18.37
N ASN A 192 -0.05 14.56 -18.56
CA ASN A 192 -0.78 14.34 -19.80
C ASN A 192 -2.27 14.74 -19.65
N ALA A 193 -2.57 15.64 -18.71
CA ALA A 193 -3.91 16.16 -18.47
C ALA A 193 -4.40 17.03 -19.64
N GLU A 194 -5.71 17.10 -19.83
CA GLU A 194 -6.35 17.95 -20.84
C GLU A 194 -6.05 19.43 -20.57
N GLN A 195 -5.85 20.25 -21.60
CA GLN A 195 -5.54 21.68 -21.40
C GLN A 195 -6.71 22.49 -20.84
N GLU A 196 -7.93 21.96 -20.96
CA GLU A 196 -9.14 22.60 -20.47
C GLU A 196 -9.14 22.62 -18.93
N ILE A 197 -9.39 23.80 -18.36
CA ILE A 197 -9.48 23.99 -16.91
C ILE A 197 -10.93 24.36 -16.59
N GLN A 198 -11.61 23.46 -15.89
CA GLN A 198 -12.95 23.70 -15.38
C GLN A 198 -12.86 24.45 -14.04
N GLN A 199 -13.73 25.42 -13.86
CA GLN A 199 -13.82 26.18 -12.62
C GLN A 199 -15.13 25.86 -11.92
N SER A 200 -15.06 25.58 -10.64
CA SER A 200 -16.25 25.27 -9.84
C SER A 200 -16.12 25.87 -8.46
N GLU A 201 -17.21 26.47 -7.99
CA GLU A 201 -17.29 27.07 -6.67
C GLU A 201 -17.68 26.02 -5.63
N TYR A 202 -16.99 26.03 -4.50
CA TYR A 202 -17.30 25.17 -3.37
C TYR A 202 -17.24 25.94 -2.05
N THR A 203 -18.00 25.46 -1.07
CA THR A 203 -18.02 26.05 0.28
C THR A 203 -17.00 25.36 1.17
N ILE A 204 -16.29 26.15 1.98
CA ILE A 204 -15.38 25.62 3.01
C ILE A 204 -16.19 25.13 4.19
N ASN A 205 -16.13 23.83 4.48
CA ASN A 205 -16.81 23.23 5.63
C ASN A 205 -16.00 23.36 6.92
N ARG A 206 -14.67 23.23 6.82
CA ARG A 206 -13.78 23.23 7.98
C ARG A 206 -12.40 23.74 7.61
N LYS A 207 -11.71 24.31 8.59
CA LYS A 207 -10.28 24.63 8.54
C LYS A 207 -9.55 23.84 9.62
N SER A 208 -8.32 23.42 9.34
CA SER A 208 -7.44 22.80 10.33
C SER A 208 -6.00 23.24 10.09
N THR A 209 -5.18 23.18 11.12
CA THR A 209 -3.72 23.30 11.01
C THR A 209 -3.06 22.02 11.51
N GLY A 210 -1.79 21.82 11.15
CA GLY A 210 -1.00 20.71 11.67
C GLY A 210 0.46 20.73 11.23
N GLY A 211 1.14 19.60 11.42
CA GLY A 211 2.58 19.49 11.26
C GLY A 211 3.38 20.15 12.40
N LYS A 212 4.71 20.09 12.32
CA LYS A 212 5.60 20.64 13.36
C LYS A 212 5.38 22.16 13.51
N LYS A 213 4.86 22.57 14.67
CA LYS A 213 4.48 23.96 14.98
C LYS A 213 3.39 24.54 14.05
N ASN A 214 2.40 23.73 13.65
CA ASN A 214 1.23 24.19 12.86
C ASN A 214 1.57 24.85 11.51
N LYS A 215 2.65 24.42 10.85
CA LYS A 215 3.08 24.99 9.57
C LYS A 215 2.17 24.63 8.40
N LEU A 216 1.44 23.50 8.49
CA LEU A 216 0.56 23.03 7.44
C LEU A 216 -0.85 23.55 7.70
N HIS A 217 -1.49 24.03 6.63
CA HIS A 217 -2.79 24.68 6.69
C HIS A 217 -3.73 23.97 5.72
N TRP A 218 -4.83 23.44 6.25
CA TRP A 218 -5.77 22.65 5.46
C TRP A 218 -7.16 23.26 5.47
N ILE A 219 -7.85 23.10 4.35
CA ILE A 219 -9.28 23.32 4.21
C ILE A 219 -9.97 22.03 3.84
N PHE A 220 -11.20 21.87 4.31
CA PHE A 220 -12.05 20.73 4.04
C PHE A 220 -13.24 21.23 3.23
N ILE A 221 -13.41 20.67 2.05
CA ILE A 221 -14.43 21.06 1.08
C ILE A 221 -15.27 19.82 0.77
N LYS A 222 -16.59 19.96 0.78
CA LYS A 222 -17.47 18.90 0.31
C LYS A 222 -17.52 18.91 -1.21
N ILE A 223 -16.96 17.87 -1.82
CA ILE A 223 -17.00 17.64 -3.27
C ILE A 223 -17.82 16.36 -3.49
N ARG A 224 -18.97 16.50 -4.15
CA ARG A 224 -19.99 15.45 -4.27
C ARG A 224 -20.44 14.97 -2.87
N GLU A 225 -20.33 13.68 -2.60
CA GLU A 225 -20.71 13.08 -1.31
C GLU A 225 -19.56 12.99 -0.30
N SER A 226 -18.34 13.36 -0.70
CA SER A 226 -17.13 13.21 0.13
C SER A 226 -16.56 14.55 0.58
N GLU A 227 -16.08 14.61 1.82
CA GLU A 227 -15.25 15.72 2.29
C GLU A 227 -13.80 15.49 1.86
N ARG A 228 -13.23 16.48 1.16
CA ARG A 228 -11.86 16.45 0.66
C ARG A 228 -11.02 17.51 1.36
N ARG A 229 -9.79 17.11 1.71
CA ARG A 229 -8.80 17.95 2.38
C ARG A 229 -7.82 18.47 1.35
N PHE A 230 -7.62 19.79 1.31
CA PHE A 230 -6.59 20.40 0.49
C PHE A 230 -5.64 21.22 1.36
N GLU A 231 -4.34 21.08 1.11
CA GLU A 231 -3.33 21.97 1.68
C GLU A 231 -3.33 23.29 0.92
N ILE A 232 -3.33 24.40 1.66
CA ILE A 232 -3.30 25.74 1.09
C ILE A 232 -2.22 26.61 1.71
N LYS A 233 -1.80 27.63 0.97
CA LYS A 233 -0.77 28.56 1.44
C LYS A 233 -1.28 29.35 2.67
N PRO A 234 -0.42 29.67 3.66
CA PRO A 234 -0.81 30.42 4.86
C PRO A 234 -1.50 31.75 4.55
N ASN A 235 -1.02 32.47 3.52
CA ASN A 235 -1.61 33.75 3.11
C ASN A 235 -3.07 33.63 2.65
N LEU A 236 -3.40 32.54 1.93
CA LEU A 236 -4.78 32.27 1.52
C LEU A 236 -5.61 31.79 2.70
N TRP A 237 -5.03 30.90 3.53
CA TRP A 237 -5.70 30.37 4.72
C TRP A 237 -6.11 31.47 5.70
N ASN A 238 -5.29 32.50 5.89
CA ASN A 238 -5.62 33.62 6.79
C ASN A 238 -6.77 34.50 6.26
N LYS A 239 -6.97 34.56 4.93
CA LYS A 239 -7.99 35.42 4.30
C LYS A 239 -9.38 34.79 4.25
N ILE A 240 -9.45 33.47 4.14
CA ILE A 240 -10.72 32.75 3.99
C ILE A 240 -11.26 32.26 5.35
N LYS A 241 -12.58 32.24 5.52
CA LYS A 241 -13.30 31.75 6.69
C LYS A 241 -14.08 30.48 6.36
N VAL A 242 -14.47 29.74 7.39
CA VAL A 242 -15.43 28.63 7.23
C VAL A 242 -16.76 29.23 6.78
N GLY A 243 -17.41 28.61 5.79
CA GLY A 243 -18.60 29.14 5.12
C GLY A 243 -18.31 30.01 3.89
N ASP A 244 -17.07 30.48 3.70
CA ASP A 244 -16.71 31.19 2.48
C ASP A 244 -16.74 30.25 1.27
N ARG A 245 -17.03 30.83 0.10
CA ARG A 245 -16.87 30.14 -1.17
C ARG A 245 -15.44 30.30 -1.67
N VAL A 246 -14.94 29.23 -2.29
CA VAL A 246 -13.67 29.21 -3.00
C VAL A 246 -13.87 28.62 -4.37
N LEU A 247 -13.10 29.13 -5.32
CA LEU A 247 -13.05 28.64 -6.69
C LEU A 247 -11.95 27.58 -6.79
N LEU A 248 -12.33 26.35 -7.13
CA LEU A 248 -11.40 25.29 -7.47
C LEU A 248 -11.21 25.25 -8.98
N LYS A 249 -9.95 25.28 -9.41
CA LYS A 249 -9.56 24.98 -10.79
C LYS A 249 -9.30 23.49 -10.90
N LEU A 250 -10.22 22.80 -11.54
CA LEU A 250 -10.16 21.37 -11.82
C LEU A 250 -9.60 21.15 -13.22
N GLN A 251 -8.75 20.14 -13.35
CA GLN A 251 -8.24 19.69 -14.64
C GLN A 251 -8.45 18.19 -14.75
N LYS A 252 -8.93 17.73 -15.90
CA LYS A 252 -9.16 16.31 -16.16
C LYS A 252 -7.83 15.64 -16.48
N GLY A 253 -7.45 14.68 -15.64
CA GLY A 253 -6.21 13.94 -15.81
C GLY A 253 -6.27 12.89 -16.92
N HIS A 254 -5.10 12.41 -17.34
CA HIS A 254 -4.96 11.42 -18.42
C HIS A 254 -5.75 10.12 -18.20
N PHE A 255 -5.86 9.68 -16.94
CA PHE A 255 -6.63 8.49 -16.57
C PHE A 255 -8.05 8.83 -16.13
N GLU A 256 -8.57 9.98 -16.54
CA GLU A 256 -9.89 10.50 -16.20
C GLU A 256 -10.10 10.82 -14.71
N TYR A 257 -8.99 10.91 -13.95
CA TYR A 257 -9.03 11.36 -12.57
C TYR A 257 -8.82 12.87 -12.51
N ASP A 258 -9.88 13.60 -12.19
CA ASP A 258 -9.82 15.04 -11.97
C ASP A 258 -8.93 15.38 -10.77
N PHE A 259 -8.19 16.47 -10.88
CA PHE A 259 -7.37 16.98 -9.79
C PHE A 259 -7.46 18.49 -9.65
N VAL A 260 -7.24 18.97 -8.43
CA VAL A 260 -7.23 20.39 -8.11
C VAL A 260 -5.86 20.98 -8.41
N ASN A 261 -5.82 21.94 -9.34
CA ASN A 261 -4.61 22.68 -9.67
C ASN A 261 -4.38 23.89 -8.76
N GLU A 262 -5.46 24.63 -8.53
CA GLU A 262 -5.40 25.91 -7.83
C GLU A 262 -6.69 26.16 -7.06
N ILE A 263 -6.55 26.78 -5.90
CA ILE A 263 -7.64 27.22 -5.04
C ILE A 263 -7.56 28.73 -4.92
N LYS A 264 -8.63 29.44 -5.30
CA LYS A 264 -8.73 30.90 -5.21
C LYS A 264 -9.92 31.32 -4.36
N PRO A 265 -9.86 32.48 -3.68
CA PRO A 265 -11.06 33.08 -3.13
C PRO A 265 -11.99 33.51 -4.26
N THR A 266 -13.29 33.37 -4.09
CA THR A 266 -14.27 34.00 -4.99
C THR A 266 -14.23 35.52 -4.76
N ALA A 267 -14.41 36.33 -5.80
CA ALA A 267 -14.15 37.79 -5.80
C ALA A 267 -15.07 38.66 -4.88
N ASN A 268 -15.74 38.06 -3.89
CA ASN A 268 -16.71 38.73 -3.03
C ASN A 268 -16.23 38.96 -1.58
N ASN A 269 -14.92 39.01 -1.33
CA ASN A 269 -14.35 39.48 -0.06
C ASN A 269 -13.17 40.44 -0.30
#